data_AF-A0A0A9W3K5-F1
#
_entry.id   AF-A0A0A9W3K5-F1
#
_cell.length_a   1.000
_cell.length_b   1.000
_cell.length_c   1.000
_cell.angle_alpha   90.00
_cell.angle_beta   90.00
_cell.angle_gamma   90.00
#
_symmetry.space_group_name_H-M   'P 1'
#
loop_
_entity.id
_entity.type
_entity.pdbx_description
1 polymer ?
#
loop_
_entity_poly.entity_id
_entity_poly.type
_entity_poly.pdbx_seq_one_letter_code
_entity_poly.pdbx_strand_id
1 'polypeptide(L)'
;MAPPIVPGGSMDPQTQLKTYEAYVKLIADPTAKDENKLQAAQELSENFEIISGSSEYPNFLDVAIKVFLKVLREGEPHFITEYNIHQVRKLILEMIYRIPTDKFLKPYAEQILNVTFKLLETENEENVHVCLRIIIELHKHYRPVYNSEIQHFLLFVRTIYQNLPDHVNKIFEPKVPIRVEKLTDLHLETLLNEIYTTTPIQCCKKMADGTKATVQYNLIPKGVQSLKVLQELPTIVVLMYELYKDKVLQEVNDYIPIIIKTITLQPLKQHRQHPSFNKEVFVDFMGAQIKTLSFLAYIIRVYQEVFGKHSQQMLEGILNMLKLCPPKVTHLRKELLMAARHIWATELRLMFVPYMETLFDEEVLLGQGWTTYESLRPLAYSTLADLVHHVRQQLPMSDLVKAVHIFSKNVHDDTLPTSIQTISCKLLLNLVDCIRLQSEKDPAQAQTGQDLLMRMLEVFVMKFKTIAKLHLPILIAKSKQAEIKTPAAVPNLVAAAAGAVPVKKEDGETLPIATLAIGDAIQPKPEEKEPSKCRFGFPPLQPTNYNVSDCCSLVKT
;
A
#
# COMPACT_ATOMS: atom_id res chain seq x y z
N MET A 1 37.29 -50.20 27.29
CA MET A 1 35.82 -50.16 27.19
C MET A 1 35.45 -48.92 26.40
N ALA A 2 35.14 -49.09 25.11
CA ALA A 2 34.65 -48.00 24.27
C ALA A 2 33.14 -47.81 24.52
N PRO A 3 32.63 -46.57 24.54
CA PRO A 3 31.19 -46.30 24.61
C PRO A 3 30.54 -46.46 23.22
N PRO A 4 29.20 -46.65 23.17
CA PRO A 4 28.50 -47.18 22.00
C PRO A 4 28.25 -46.10 20.93
N ILE A 5 28.36 -46.53 19.67
CA ILE A 5 27.98 -45.79 18.48
C ILE A 5 26.44 -45.76 18.39
N VAL A 6 25.86 -44.57 18.44
CA VAL A 6 24.46 -44.31 18.08
C VAL A 6 24.39 -44.28 16.54
N PRO A 7 23.55 -45.09 15.87
CA PRO A 7 23.40 -45.02 14.42
C PRO A 7 22.46 -43.87 14.06
N GLY A 8 23.01 -42.65 13.98
CA GLY A 8 22.39 -41.55 13.24
C GLY A 8 22.61 -41.77 11.74
N GLY A 9 21.81 -42.66 11.14
CA GLY A 9 21.84 -42.87 9.70
C GLY A 9 21.22 -41.67 8.98
N SER A 10 22.05 -40.81 8.40
CA SER A 10 21.62 -39.89 7.34
C SER A 10 21.07 -40.74 6.20
N MET A 11 19.75 -40.71 5.97
CA MET A 11 19.17 -41.35 4.78
C MET A 11 19.85 -40.80 3.53
N ASP A 12 20.19 -41.68 2.59
CA ASP A 12 20.77 -41.34 1.30
C ASP A 12 19.85 -40.33 0.56
N PRO A 13 20.37 -39.20 0.03
CA PRO A 13 19.57 -38.17 -0.64
C PRO A 13 18.62 -38.70 -1.72
N GLN A 14 19.01 -39.76 -2.43
CA GLN A 14 18.16 -40.41 -3.44
C GLN A 14 16.96 -41.16 -2.84
N THR A 15 17.12 -41.71 -1.63
CA THR A 15 16.03 -42.40 -0.92
C THR A 15 15.04 -41.41 -0.32
N GLN A 16 15.53 -40.26 0.14
CA GLN A 16 14.68 -39.15 0.59
C GLN A 16 13.84 -38.59 -0.57
N LEU A 17 14.43 -38.39 -1.75
CA LEU A 17 13.71 -37.86 -2.92
C LEU A 17 12.59 -38.79 -3.40
N LYS A 18 12.84 -40.11 -3.42
CA LYS A 18 11.80 -41.11 -3.72
C LYS A 18 10.65 -41.08 -2.72
N THR A 19 10.95 -40.78 -1.45
CA THR A 19 9.92 -40.63 -0.41
C THR A 19 9.07 -39.38 -0.68
N TYR A 20 9.69 -38.25 -1.05
CA TYR A 20 8.97 -37.04 -1.45
C TYR A 20 8.12 -37.25 -2.72
N GLU A 21 8.61 -37.97 -3.72
CA GLU A 21 7.79 -38.35 -4.88
C GLU A 21 6.58 -39.23 -4.51
N ALA A 22 6.74 -40.12 -3.51
CA ALA A 22 5.63 -40.91 -2.99
C ALA A 22 4.58 -40.02 -2.29
N TYR A 23 5.01 -39.01 -1.53
CA TYR A 23 4.11 -38.01 -0.94
C TYR A 23 3.36 -37.21 -2.01
N VAL A 24 4.04 -36.80 -3.09
CA VAL A 24 3.38 -36.13 -4.23
C VAL A 24 2.28 -37.02 -4.80
N LYS A 25 2.56 -38.31 -5.03
CA LYS A 25 1.55 -39.26 -5.55
C LYS A 25 0.40 -39.48 -4.57
N LEU A 26 0.67 -39.53 -3.27
CA LEU A 26 -0.34 -39.70 -2.22
C LEU A 26 -1.34 -38.52 -2.20
N ILE A 27 -0.87 -37.30 -2.47
CA ILE A 27 -1.74 -36.11 -2.53
C ILE A 27 -2.78 -36.23 -3.65
N ALA A 28 -2.42 -36.83 -4.78
CA ALA A 28 -3.33 -37.05 -5.91
C ALA A 28 -4.21 -38.30 -5.78
N ASP A 29 -4.00 -39.16 -4.77
CA ASP A 29 -4.77 -40.38 -4.62
C ASP A 29 -6.21 -40.07 -4.15
N PRO A 30 -7.25 -40.36 -4.95
CA PRO A 30 -8.63 -40.10 -4.53
C PRO A 30 -9.08 -40.97 -3.36
N THR A 31 -8.42 -42.11 -3.11
CA THR A 31 -8.77 -43.06 -2.04
C THR A 31 -8.11 -42.76 -0.71
N ALA A 32 -7.06 -41.92 -0.71
CA ALA A 32 -6.35 -41.54 0.51
C ALA A 32 -7.17 -40.58 1.39
N LYS A 33 -7.08 -40.77 2.71
CA LYS A 33 -7.71 -39.89 3.70
C LYS A 33 -7.13 -38.48 3.63
N ASP A 34 -7.97 -37.47 3.79
CA ASP A 34 -7.55 -36.06 3.71
C ASP A 34 -6.51 -35.68 4.78
N GLU A 35 -6.57 -36.27 5.97
CA GLU A 35 -5.53 -36.11 7.02
C GLU A 35 -4.15 -36.57 6.54
N ASN A 36 -4.08 -37.72 5.85
CA ASN A 36 -2.82 -38.24 5.33
C ASN A 36 -2.29 -37.38 4.18
N LYS A 37 -3.18 -36.85 3.32
CA LYS A 37 -2.81 -35.92 2.26
C LYS A 37 -2.24 -34.62 2.83
N LEU A 38 -2.86 -34.11 3.90
CA LEU A 38 -2.40 -32.91 4.60
C LEU A 38 -1.02 -33.12 5.20
N GLN A 39 -0.81 -34.22 5.92
CA GLN A 39 0.49 -34.53 6.49
C GLN A 39 1.57 -34.65 5.41
N ALA A 40 1.28 -35.33 4.30
CA ALA A 40 2.20 -35.43 3.17
C ALA A 40 2.53 -34.07 2.52
N ALA A 41 1.53 -33.20 2.38
CA ALA A 41 1.73 -31.85 1.84
C ALA A 41 2.55 -30.95 2.79
N GLN A 42 2.35 -31.07 4.11
CA GLN A 42 3.13 -30.37 5.12
C GLN A 42 4.60 -30.79 5.10
N GLU A 43 4.87 -32.10 5.13
CA GLU A 43 6.22 -32.65 5.05
C GLU A 43 6.95 -32.22 3.76
N LEU A 44 6.25 -32.18 2.63
CA LEU A 44 6.81 -31.65 1.37
C LEU A 44 7.14 -30.15 1.44
N SER A 45 6.25 -29.35 2.03
CA SER A 45 6.43 -27.90 2.15
C SER A 45 7.59 -27.54 3.10
N GLU A 46 7.71 -28.24 4.24
CA GLU A 46 8.77 -28.00 5.22
C GLU A 46 10.16 -28.35 4.66
N ASN A 47 10.25 -29.45 3.91
CA ASN A 47 11.50 -29.91 3.31
C ASN A 47 11.78 -29.34 1.91
N PHE A 48 10.96 -28.39 1.45
CA PHE A 48 11.01 -27.90 0.06
C PHE A 48 12.35 -27.27 -0.34
N GLU A 49 13.03 -26.58 0.60
CA GLU A 49 14.35 -25.98 0.36
C GLU A 49 15.43 -27.07 0.12
N ILE A 50 15.34 -28.18 0.86
CA ILE A 50 16.24 -29.33 0.71
C ILE A 50 16.03 -29.98 -0.66
N ILE A 51 14.76 -30.12 -1.08
CA ILE A 51 14.40 -30.68 -2.39
C ILE A 51 14.93 -29.79 -3.52
N SER A 52 14.77 -28.47 -3.40
CA SER A 52 15.22 -27.48 -4.40
C SER A 52 16.74 -27.42 -4.54
N GLY A 53 17.49 -27.73 -3.47
CA GLY A 53 18.95 -27.82 -3.48
C GLY A 53 19.52 -29.13 -4.02
N SER A 54 18.67 -30.13 -4.32
CA SER A 54 19.10 -31.46 -4.76
C SER A 54 19.47 -31.51 -6.25
N SER A 55 20.40 -32.39 -6.63
CA SER A 55 20.76 -32.63 -8.03
C SER A 55 19.64 -33.24 -8.86
N GLU A 56 18.71 -33.98 -8.22
CA GLU A 56 17.57 -34.63 -8.87
C GLU A 56 16.31 -33.73 -8.93
N TYR A 57 16.42 -32.48 -8.47
CA TYR A 57 15.34 -31.50 -8.46
C TYR A 57 14.54 -31.40 -9.78
N PRO A 58 15.15 -31.37 -10.98
CA PRO A 58 14.40 -31.24 -12.23
C PRO A 58 13.43 -32.41 -12.48
N ASN A 59 13.79 -33.63 -12.08
CA ASN A 59 12.94 -34.81 -12.23
C ASN A 59 11.77 -34.76 -11.25
N PHE A 60 12.06 -34.42 -9.99
CA PHE A 60 11.03 -34.21 -8.98
C PHE A 60 10.05 -33.13 -9.41
N LEU A 61 10.55 -32.00 -9.94
CA LEU A 61 9.75 -30.87 -10.38
C LEU A 61 8.75 -31.26 -11.48
N ASP A 62 9.19 -32.05 -12.48
CA ASP A 62 8.32 -32.54 -13.55
C ASP A 62 7.14 -33.36 -13.00
N VAL A 63 7.42 -34.26 -12.05
CA VAL A 63 6.38 -35.09 -11.40
C VAL A 63 5.47 -34.21 -10.52
N ALA A 64 6.05 -33.35 -9.69
CA ALA A 64 5.34 -32.51 -8.74
C ALA A 64 4.39 -31.53 -9.44
N ILE A 65 4.86 -30.78 -10.43
CA ILE A 65 4.01 -29.82 -11.15
C ILE A 65 2.85 -30.51 -11.85
N LYS A 66 3.09 -31.64 -12.54
CA LYS A 66 2.01 -32.38 -13.22
C LYS A 66 0.92 -32.80 -12.24
N VAL A 67 1.32 -33.31 -11.09
CA VAL A 67 0.40 -33.74 -10.04
C VAL A 67 -0.32 -32.55 -9.39
N PHE A 68 0.40 -31.49 -9.02
CA PHE A 68 -0.17 -30.29 -8.42
C PHE A 68 -1.20 -29.64 -9.36
N LEU A 69 -0.86 -29.45 -10.64
CA LEU A 69 -1.78 -28.89 -11.62
C LEU A 69 -2.99 -29.80 -11.86
N LYS A 70 -2.82 -31.12 -11.80
CA LYS A 70 -3.95 -32.07 -11.91
C LYS A 70 -4.92 -31.92 -10.73
N VAL A 71 -4.41 -31.92 -9.50
CA VAL A 71 -5.22 -31.74 -8.28
C VAL A 71 -5.95 -30.40 -8.29
N LEU A 72 -5.28 -29.34 -8.76
CA LEU A 72 -5.90 -28.02 -8.89
C LEU A 72 -6.99 -27.96 -9.97
N ARG A 73 -6.83 -28.66 -11.10
CA ARG A 73 -7.85 -28.67 -12.18
C ARG A 73 -9.05 -29.57 -11.88
N GLU A 74 -8.83 -30.73 -11.29
CA GLU A 74 -9.86 -31.75 -11.08
C GLU A 74 -10.53 -31.65 -9.71
N GLY A 75 -9.88 -31.01 -8.73
CA GLY A 75 -10.43 -30.86 -7.38
C GLY A 75 -11.39 -29.68 -7.24
N GLU A 76 -12.43 -29.87 -6.45
CA GLU A 76 -13.43 -28.85 -6.12
C GLU A 76 -12.90 -27.80 -5.12
N PRO A 77 -13.34 -26.53 -5.21
CA PRO A 77 -13.00 -25.50 -4.25
C PRO A 77 -13.70 -25.75 -2.91
N HIS A 78 -12.95 -25.55 -1.83
CA HIS A 78 -13.44 -25.71 -0.46
C HIS A 78 -13.41 -24.36 0.25
N PHE A 79 -14.44 -24.08 1.06
CA PHE A 79 -14.64 -22.75 1.65
C PHE A 79 -14.60 -22.75 3.18
N ILE A 80 -14.35 -23.90 3.82
CA ILE A 80 -14.25 -24.01 5.28
C ILE A 80 -12.78 -24.15 5.66
N THR A 81 -12.28 -23.24 6.49
CA THR A 81 -10.86 -23.17 6.87
C THR A 81 -10.36 -24.47 7.51
N GLU A 82 -11.20 -25.11 8.32
CA GLU A 82 -10.84 -26.31 9.09
C GLU A 82 -10.83 -27.60 8.25
N TYR A 83 -11.21 -27.55 6.96
CA TYR A 83 -11.16 -28.72 6.09
C TYR A 83 -9.72 -28.99 5.62
N ASN A 84 -9.22 -30.18 5.91
CA ASN A 84 -7.86 -30.62 5.54
C ASN A 84 -7.61 -30.51 4.03
N ILE A 85 -8.62 -30.82 3.20
CA ILE A 85 -8.51 -30.73 1.75
C ILE A 85 -8.35 -29.28 1.25
N HIS A 86 -8.95 -28.29 1.92
CA HIS A 86 -8.67 -26.86 1.65
C HIS A 86 -7.21 -26.53 1.97
N GLN A 87 -6.73 -26.97 3.13
CA GLN A 87 -5.34 -26.73 3.55
C GLN A 87 -4.33 -27.39 2.60
N VAL A 88 -4.59 -28.61 2.14
CA VAL A 88 -3.79 -29.27 1.09
C VAL A 88 -3.74 -28.42 -0.17
N ARG A 89 -4.90 -27.95 -0.65
CA ARG A 89 -5.01 -27.15 -1.87
C ARG A 89 -4.25 -25.83 -1.76
N LYS A 90 -4.34 -25.16 -0.62
CA LYS A 90 -3.58 -23.95 -0.30
C LYS A 90 -2.08 -24.21 -0.26
N LEU A 91 -1.63 -25.26 0.42
CA LEU A 91 -0.22 -25.66 0.49
C LEU A 91 0.35 -25.97 -0.90
N ILE A 92 -0.44 -26.60 -1.79
CA ILE A 92 -0.02 -26.84 -3.18
C ILE A 92 0.25 -25.50 -3.90
N LEU A 93 -0.65 -24.51 -3.78
CA LEU A 93 -0.45 -23.19 -4.38
C LEU A 93 0.77 -22.48 -3.78
N GLU A 94 0.96 -22.54 -2.45
CA GLU A 94 2.11 -21.94 -1.77
C GLU A 94 3.43 -22.61 -2.20
N MET A 95 3.45 -23.94 -2.36
CA MET A 95 4.59 -24.66 -2.92
C MET A 95 4.88 -24.22 -4.35
N ILE A 96 3.85 -24.06 -5.21
CA ILE A 96 4.05 -23.54 -6.57
C ILE A 96 4.67 -22.14 -6.54
N TYR A 97 4.20 -21.26 -5.65
CA TYR A 97 4.76 -19.92 -5.49
C TYR A 97 6.21 -19.93 -5.00
N ARG A 98 6.61 -20.91 -4.18
CA ARG A 98 7.97 -21.07 -3.67
C ARG A 98 8.95 -21.68 -4.68
N ILE A 99 8.48 -22.25 -5.78
CA ILE A 99 9.37 -22.82 -6.81
C ILE A 99 10.28 -21.71 -7.37
N PRO A 100 11.61 -21.89 -7.39
CA PRO A 100 12.52 -20.93 -8.01
C PRO A 100 12.17 -20.68 -9.47
N THR A 101 12.13 -19.40 -9.87
CA THR A 101 11.89 -18.97 -11.25
C THR A 101 13.12 -19.19 -12.13
N ASP A 102 13.51 -20.44 -12.32
CA ASP A 102 14.69 -20.83 -13.07
C ASP A 102 14.36 -21.39 -14.47
N LYS A 103 15.37 -21.97 -15.13
CA LYS A 103 15.22 -22.61 -16.44
C LYS A 103 14.41 -23.91 -16.41
N PHE A 104 14.31 -24.57 -15.24
CA PHE A 104 13.58 -25.82 -15.06
C PHE A 104 12.08 -25.58 -14.88
N LEU A 105 11.68 -24.47 -14.24
CA LEU A 105 10.28 -24.06 -14.14
C LEU A 105 9.72 -23.51 -15.45
N LYS A 106 10.54 -22.81 -16.25
CA LYS A 106 10.13 -22.11 -17.47
C LYS A 106 9.21 -22.90 -18.42
N PRO A 107 9.43 -24.21 -18.70
CA PRO A 107 8.55 -24.99 -19.58
C PRO A 107 7.12 -25.16 -19.05
N TYR A 108 6.91 -25.02 -17.75
CA TYR A 108 5.61 -25.18 -17.09
C TYR A 108 4.89 -23.85 -16.83
N ALA A 109 5.58 -22.71 -16.99
CA ALA A 109 5.06 -21.39 -16.63
C ALA A 109 3.72 -21.07 -17.29
N GLU A 110 3.56 -21.37 -18.58
CA GLU A 110 2.28 -21.16 -19.29
C GLU A 110 1.15 -22.04 -18.73
N GLN A 111 1.45 -23.30 -18.42
CA GLN A 111 0.45 -24.22 -17.85
C GLN A 111 0.03 -23.81 -16.44
N ILE A 112 0.98 -23.31 -15.64
CA ILE A 112 0.70 -22.77 -14.30
C ILE A 112 -0.21 -21.55 -14.46
N LEU A 113 0.18 -20.58 -15.29
CA LEU A 113 -0.62 -19.36 -15.50
C LEU A 113 -2.06 -19.67 -15.94
N ASN A 114 -2.25 -20.59 -16.89
CA ASN A 114 -3.58 -20.97 -17.37
C ASN A 114 -4.45 -21.60 -16.27
N VAL A 115 -3.87 -22.40 -15.37
CA VAL A 115 -4.61 -22.94 -14.21
C VAL A 115 -4.90 -21.82 -13.23
N THR A 116 -3.90 -21.02 -12.89
CA THR A 116 -4.02 -19.96 -11.89
C THR A 116 -5.04 -18.89 -12.29
N PHE A 117 -5.14 -18.52 -13.57
CA PHE A 117 -6.17 -17.59 -14.06
C PHE A 117 -7.58 -18.16 -13.89
N LYS A 118 -7.80 -19.44 -14.22
CA LYS A 118 -9.11 -20.10 -14.04
C LYS A 118 -9.51 -20.19 -12.58
N LEU A 119 -8.55 -20.47 -11.70
CA LEU A 119 -8.79 -20.55 -10.26
C LEU A 119 -9.29 -19.23 -9.65
N LEU A 120 -9.01 -18.07 -10.27
CA LEU A 120 -9.49 -16.78 -9.75
C LEU A 120 -11.02 -16.67 -9.70
N GLU A 121 -11.72 -17.40 -10.56
CA GLU A 121 -13.19 -17.35 -10.67
C GLU A 121 -13.89 -18.29 -9.70
N THR A 122 -13.26 -19.40 -9.34
CA THR A 122 -13.89 -20.50 -8.60
C THR A 122 -13.41 -20.64 -7.16
N GLU A 123 -12.18 -20.22 -6.86
CA GLU A 123 -11.57 -20.43 -5.55
C GLU A 123 -12.05 -19.47 -4.45
N ASN A 124 -11.75 -19.84 -3.21
CA ASN A 124 -11.95 -18.99 -2.04
C ASN A 124 -10.91 -17.85 -1.95
N GLU A 125 -11.20 -16.87 -1.08
CA GLU A 125 -10.33 -15.71 -0.82
C GLU A 125 -8.86 -16.09 -0.60
N GLU A 126 -8.55 -17.05 0.26
CA GLU A 126 -7.17 -17.37 0.63
C GLU A 126 -6.36 -17.94 -0.54
N ASN A 127 -6.95 -18.88 -1.28
CA ASN A 127 -6.31 -19.51 -2.44
C ASN A 127 -6.10 -18.49 -3.57
N VAL A 128 -7.08 -17.60 -3.80
CA VAL A 128 -6.97 -16.54 -4.80
C VAL A 128 -5.80 -15.60 -4.49
N HIS A 129 -5.54 -15.25 -3.24
CA HIS A 129 -4.38 -14.40 -2.91
C HIS A 129 -3.05 -15.03 -3.32
N VAL A 130 -2.90 -16.35 -3.14
CA VAL A 130 -1.69 -17.06 -3.58
C VAL A 130 -1.63 -17.12 -5.11
N CYS A 131 -2.77 -17.38 -5.78
CA CYS A 131 -2.88 -17.34 -7.23
C CYS A 131 -2.42 -15.99 -7.82
N LEU A 132 -2.87 -14.86 -7.24
CA LEU A 132 -2.47 -13.53 -7.68
C LEU A 132 -0.94 -13.31 -7.55
N ARG A 133 -0.32 -13.80 -6.47
CA ARG A 133 1.15 -13.72 -6.28
C ARG A 133 1.91 -14.54 -7.32
N ILE A 134 1.46 -15.76 -7.61
CA ILE A 134 2.02 -16.61 -8.67
C ILE A 134 1.95 -15.89 -10.02
N ILE A 135 0.79 -15.31 -10.36
CA ILE A 135 0.59 -14.55 -11.60
C ILE A 135 1.60 -13.40 -11.69
N ILE A 136 1.73 -12.60 -10.62
CA ILE A 136 2.66 -11.46 -10.58
C ILE A 136 4.11 -11.92 -10.82
N GLU A 137 4.56 -12.94 -10.08
CA GLU A 137 5.95 -13.40 -10.12
C GLU A 137 6.32 -13.97 -11.50
N LEU A 138 5.47 -14.85 -12.06
CA LEU A 138 5.71 -15.44 -13.38
C LEU A 138 5.69 -14.39 -14.51
N HIS A 139 4.80 -13.40 -14.44
CA HIS A 139 4.76 -12.32 -15.43
C HIS A 139 5.96 -11.38 -15.33
N LYS A 140 6.40 -11.05 -14.11
CA LYS A 140 7.60 -10.22 -13.91
C LYS A 140 8.86 -10.90 -14.43
N HIS A 141 9.03 -12.18 -14.14
CA HIS A 141 10.25 -12.92 -14.47
C HIS A 141 10.30 -13.35 -15.94
N TYR A 142 9.23 -13.99 -16.45
CA TYR A 142 9.27 -14.59 -17.79
C TYR A 142 8.73 -13.69 -18.90
N ARG A 143 7.96 -12.64 -18.57
CA ARG A 143 7.31 -11.73 -19.53
C ARG A 143 6.67 -12.48 -20.71
N PRO A 144 5.66 -13.32 -20.44
CA PRO A 144 5.02 -14.13 -21.48
C PRO A 144 4.42 -13.26 -22.59
N VAL A 145 4.12 -13.86 -23.74
CA VAL A 145 3.45 -13.14 -24.83
C VAL A 145 1.98 -12.95 -24.46
N TYR A 146 1.42 -11.79 -24.80
CA TYR A 146 -0.01 -11.53 -24.62
C TYR A 146 -0.86 -12.61 -25.29
N ASN A 147 -1.76 -13.21 -24.53
CA ASN A 147 -2.64 -14.31 -24.95
C ASN A 147 -4.11 -14.02 -24.56
N SER A 148 -5.02 -14.91 -24.93
CA SER A 148 -6.46 -14.79 -24.65
C SER A 148 -6.78 -14.84 -23.14
N GLU A 149 -5.98 -15.57 -22.35
CA GLU A 149 -6.19 -15.68 -20.90
C GLU A 149 -5.94 -14.34 -20.19
N ILE A 150 -4.96 -13.56 -20.63
CA ILE A 150 -4.73 -12.20 -20.11
C ILE A 150 -5.91 -11.28 -20.46
N GLN A 151 -6.44 -11.38 -21.68
CA GLN A 151 -7.63 -10.61 -22.08
C GLN A 151 -8.85 -11.01 -21.22
N HIS A 152 -9.06 -12.31 -21.03
CA HIS A 152 -10.14 -12.82 -20.19
C HIS A 152 -10.01 -12.37 -18.74
N PHE A 153 -8.80 -12.42 -18.16
CA PHE A 153 -8.52 -11.89 -16.83
C PHE A 153 -8.87 -10.41 -16.70
N LEU A 154 -8.50 -9.59 -17.70
CA LEU A 154 -8.89 -8.19 -17.71
C LEU A 154 -10.42 -8.09 -17.65
N LEU A 155 -11.15 -8.70 -18.59
CA LEU A 155 -12.62 -8.66 -18.62
C LEU A 155 -13.27 -9.16 -17.32
N PHE A 156 -12.67 -10.15 -16.68
CA PHE A 156 -13.07 -10.63 -15.36
C PHE A 156 -12.93 -9.53 -14.29
N VAL A 157 -11.79 -8.84 -14.22
CA VAL A 157 -11.58 -7.70 -13.31
C VAL A 157 -12.61 -6.60 -13.56
N ARG A 158 -12.89 -6.27 -14.83
CA ARG A 158 -13.92 -5.29 -15.21
C ARG A 158 -15.28 -5.67 -14.63
N THR A 159 -15.65 -6.95 -14.76
CA THR A 159 -16.92 -7.49 -14.28
C THR A 159 -17.06 -7.37 -12.76
N ILE A 160 -15.98 -7.62 -12.00
CA ILE A 160 -15.97 -7.43 -10.55
C ILE A 160 -16.29 -5.97 -10.18
N TYR A 161 -15.63 -5.00 -10.80
CA TYR A 161 -15.88 -3.58 -10.53
C TYR A 161 -17.28 -3.14 -10.98
N GLN A 162 -17.80 -3.69 -12.08
CA GLN A 162 -19.16 -3.39 -12.56
C GLN A 162 -20.25 -3.88 -11.59
N ASN A 163 -20.06 -5.05 -10.98
CA ASN A 163 -21.04 -5.67 -10.08
C ASN A 163 -20.92 -5.17 -8.64
N LEU A 164 -19.79 -4.56 -8.25
CA LEU A 164 -19.56 -4.09 -6.89
C LEU A 164 -20.65 -3.15 -6.36
N PRO A 165 -21.16 -2.13 -7.10
CA PRO A 165 -22.23 -1.25 -6.63
C PRO A 165 -23.46 -2.00 -6.12
N ASP A 166 -23.82 -3.12 -6.75
CA ASP A 166 -25.01 -3.92 -6.41
C ASP A 166 -24.80 -4.72 -5.11
N HIS A 167 -23.53 -4.97 -4.75
CA HIS A 167 -23.14 -5.71 -3.55
C HIS A 167 -22.89 -4.80 -2.33
N VAL A 168 -22.63 -3.50 -2.51
CA VAL A 168 -22.26 -2.57 -1.40
C VAL A 168 -23.27 -2.62 -0.26
N ASN A 169 -24.57 -2.60 -0.55
CA ASN A 169 -25.59 -2.63 0.51
C ASN A 169 -25.52 -3.93 1.32
N LYS A 170 -25.41 -5.08 0.63
CA LYS A 170 -25.30 -6.42 1.23
C LYS A 170 -24.01 -6.63 2.02
N ILE A 171 -22.93 -5.97 1.62
CA ILE A 171 -21.63 -6.01 2.33
C ILE A 171 -21.76 -5.42 3.73
N PHE A 172 -22.52 -4.33 3.88
CA PHE A 172 -22.64 -3.57 5.13
C PHE A 172 -23.91 -3.84 5.92
N GLU A 173 -24.78 -4.71 5.44
CA GLU A 173 -25.96 -5.16 6.19
C GLU A 173 -25.54 -5.89 7.47
N PRO A 174 -26.12 -5.57 8.64
CA PRO A 174 -25.85 -6.28 9.88
C PRO A 174 -26.25 -7.75 9.76
N LYS A 175 -25.28 -8.66 9.89
CA LYS A 175 -25.53 -10.10 9.81
C LYS A 175 -25.66 -10.72 11.20
N VAL A 176 -26.63 -11.61 11.34
CA VAL A 176 -26.81 -12.41 12.55
C VAL A 176 -25.81 -13.58 12.54
N PRO A 177 -25.21 -13.95 13.68
CA PRO A 177 -24.34 -15.12 13.75
C PRO A 177 -25.06 -16.39 13.30
N ILE A 178 -24.41 -17.15 12.41
CA ILE A 178 -24.98 -18.38 11.85
C ILE A 178 -24.80 -19.52 12.85
N ARG A 179 -25.92 -20.11 13.29
CA ARG A 179 -25.96 -21.24 14.23
C ARG A 179 -26.71 -22.40 13.62
N VAL A 180 -26.07 -23.55 13.49
CA VAL A 180 -26.65 -24.77 12.92
C VAL A 180 -26.34 -25.99 13.79
N GLU A 181 -27.14 -27.06 13.67
CA GLU A 181 -26.86 -28.31 14.39
C GLU A 181 -25.75 -29.11 13.71
N LYS A 182 -25.81 -29.30 12.39
CA LYS A 182 -24.73 -29.90 11.59
C LYS A 182 -24.34 -29.00 10.42
N LEU A 183 -23.08 -29.10 10.02
CA LEU A 183 -22.52 -28.42 8.85
C LEU A 183 -23.22 -28.81 7.54
N THR A 184 -23.72 -30.04 7.43
CA THR A 184 -24.45 -30.54 6.27
C THR A 184 -25.81 -29.89 6.07
N ASP A 185 -26.36 -29.26 7.13
CA ASP A 185 -27.68 -28.62 7.08
C ASP A 185 -27.59 -27.22 6.45
N LEU A 186 -26.37 -26.74 6.17
CA LEU A 186 -26.12 -25.46 5.51
C LEU A 186 -26.23 -25.61 4.00
N HIS A 187 -27.04 -24.73 3.40
CA HIS A 187 -27.02 -24.52 1.96
C HIS A 187 -25.82 -23.62 1.61
N LEU A 188 -24.64 -24.24 1.50
CA LEU A 188 -23.37 -23.54 1.28
C LEU A 188 -23.40 -22.64 0.04
N GLU A 189 -23.96 -23.08 -1.09
CA GLU A 189 -23.96 -22.29 -2.34
C GLU A 189 -24.69 -20.94 -2.19
N THR A 190 -25.88 -20.96 -1.57
CA THR A 190 -26.66 -19.73 -1.33
C THR A 190 -25.92 -18.81 -0.37
N LEU A 191 -25.37 -19.37 0.70
CA LEU A 191 -24.65 -18.60 1.71
C LEU A 191 -23.36 -17.98 1.14
N LEU A 192 -22.64 -18.73 0.30
CA LEU A 192 -21.43 -18.26 -0.36
C LEU A 192 -21.70 -17.02 -1.21
N ASN A 193 -22.85 -16.94 -1.87
CA ASN A 193 -23.22 -15.77 -2.68
C ASN A 193 -23.56 -14.53 -1.85
N GLU A 194 -23.78 -14.69 -0.54
CA GLU A 194 -24.16 -13.59 0.36
C GLU A 194 -23.01 -13.14 1.26
N ILE A 195 -21.92 -13.89 1.37
CA ILE A 195 -20.77 -13.53 2.22
C ILE A 195 -19.66 -12.81 1.45
N TYR A 196 -19.04 -11.84 2.12
CA TYR A 196 -17.97 -11.01 1.56
C TYR A 196 -16.71 -10.99 2.43
N THR A 197 -16.80 -11.58 3.62
CA THR A 197 -15.72 -11.74 4.59
C THR A 197 -15.85 -13.07 5.31
N THR A 198 -14.75 -13.53 5.90
CA THR A 198 -14.74 -14.74 6.71
C THR A 198 -15.80 -14.66 7.81
N THR A 199 -16.75 -15.59 7.77
CA THR A 199 -17.91 -15.59 8.66
C THR A 199 -17.83 -16.81 9.58
N PRO A 200 -17.86 -16.64 10.91
CA PRO A 200 -17.85 -17.75 11.84
C PRO A 200 -19.21 -18.44 11.88
N ILE A 201 -19.20 -19.77 11.79
CA ILE A 201 -20.34 -20.67 11.88
C ILE A 201 -20.23 -21.44 13.19
N GLN A 202 -21.27 -21.38 14.02
CA GLN A 202 -21.32 -22.11 15.29
C GLN A 202 -22.17 -23.38 15.12
N CYS A 203 -21.55 -24.53 15.36
CA CYS A 203 -22.19 -25.84 15.28
C CYS A 203 -22.33 -26.48 16.67
N CYS A 204 -23.47 -27.11 16.95
CA CYS A 204 -23.67 -27.85 18.19
C CYS A 204 -23.16 -29.29 18.08
N LYS A 205 -22.04 -29.62 18.73
CA LYS A 205 -21.52 -30.99 18.84
C LYS A 205 -21.92 -31.60 20.19
N LYS A 206 -22.62 -32.74 20.18
CA LYS A 206 -22.86 -33.53 21.39
C LYS A 206 -21.56 -34.23 21.78
N MET A 207 -21.05 -33.95 22.98
CA MET A 207 -19.90 -34.67 23.55
C MET A 207 -20.35 -36.01 24.16
N ALA A 208 -19.39 -36.90 24.41
CA ALA A 208 -19.64 -38.25 24.95
C ALA A 208 -20.32 -38.24 26.34
N ASP A 209 -20.22 -37.12 27.08
CA ASP A 209 -20.84 -36.90 28.40
C ASP A 209 -22.25 -36.27 28.32
N GLY A 210 -22.87 -36.23 27.13
CA GLY A 210 -24.21 -35.65 26.92
C GLY A 210 -24.27 -34.11 26.91
N THR A 211 -23.17 -33.43 27.24
CA THR A 211 -23.03 -31.97 27.15
C THR A 211 -22.96 -31.51 25.68
N LYS A 212 -23.68 -30.44 25.33
CA LYS A 212 -23.58 -29.80 24.01
C LYS A 212 -22.40 -28.82 24.01
N ALA A 213 -21.34 -29.13 23.28
CA ALA A 213 -20.25 -28.21 23.02
C ALA A 213 -20.51 -27.44 21.72
N THR A 214 -20.14 -26.16 21.69
CA THR A 214 -20.21 -25.35 20.47
C THR A 214 -18.85 -25.44 19.77
N VAL A 215 -18.82 -25.93 18.54
CA VAL A 215 -17.64 -25.92 17.67
C VAL A 215 -17.78 -24.78 16.67
N GLN A 216 -16.75 -23.96 16.54
CA GLN A 216 -16.72 -22.86 15.57
C GLN A 216 -15.97 -23.31 14.31
N TYR A 217 -16.56 -23.04 13.16
CA TYR A 217 -15.97 -23.19 11.83
C TYR A 217 -15.91 -21.82 11.15
N ASN A 218 -14.95 -21.62 10.25
CA ASN A 218 -14.82 -20.34 9.54
C ASN A 218 -15.12 -20.54 8.05
N LEU A 219 -16.16 -19.86 7.57
CA LEU A 219 -16.55 -19.86 6.16
C LEU A 219 -15.88 -18.71 5.43
N ILE A 220 -15.05 -19.04 4.46
CA ILE A 220 -14.27 -18.13 3.62
C ILE A 220 -15.15 -17.72 2.41
N PRO A 221 -15.22 -16.43 2.04
CA PRO A 221 -15.96 -15.99 0.86
C PRO A 221 -15.27 -16.46 -0.44
N LYS A 222 -16.04 -16.44 -1.54
CA LYS A 222 -15.48 -16.59 -2.89
C LYS A 222 -14.50 -15.46 -3.17
N GLY A 223 -13.39 -15.75 -3.85
CA GLY A 223 -12.40 -14.74 -4.20
C GLY A 223 -13.00 -13.57 -4.99
N VAL A 224 -13.96 -13.86 -5.88
CA VAL A 224 -14.68 -12.86 -6.69
C VAL A 224 -15.51 -11.85 -5.88
N GLN A 225 -15.87 -12.19 -4.64
CA GLN A 225 -16.65 -11.34 -3.72
C GLN A 225 -15.79 -10.73 -2.60
N SER A 226 -14.51 -11.12 -2.50
CA SER A 226 -13.63 -10.66 -1.44
C SER A 226 -13.14 -9.23 -1.71
N LEU A 227 -13.32 -8.37 -0.71
CA LEU A 227 -12.76 -7.02 -0.72
C LEU A 227 -11.22 -7.02 -0.63
N LYS A 228 -10.62 -8.04 -0.02
CA LYS A 228 -9.15 -8.16 0.07
C LYS A 228 -8.56 -8.55 -1.28
N VAL A 229 -9.18 -9.47 -2.00
CA VAL A 229 -8.81 -9.77 -3.39
C VAL A 229 -8.92 -8.51 -4.25
N LEU A 230 -10.01 -7.75 -4.10
CA LEU A 230 -10.23 -6.49 -4.83
C LEU A 230 -9.12 -5.46 -4.59
N GLN A 231 -8.46 -5.45 -3.43
CA GLN A 231 -7.32 -4.56 -3.14
C GLN A 231 -6.09 -4.87 -4.01
N GLU A 232 -5.89 -6.13 -4.40
CA GLU A 232 -4.71 -6.59 -5.14
C GLU A 232 -4.88 -6.51 -6.67
N LEU A 233 -6.13 -6.53 -7.16
CA LEU A 233 -6.42 -6.47 -8.61
C LEU A 233 -5.81 -5.26 -9.32
N PRO A 234 -5.88 -4.02 -8.79
CA PRO A 234 -5.24 -2.85 -9.41
C PRO A 234 -3.75 -3.05 -9.69
N THR A 235 -3.01 -3.67 -8.76
CA THR A 235 -1.58 -3.92 -8.90
C THR A 235 -1.28 -4.81 -10.10
N ILE A 236 -2.12 -5.81 -10.33
CA ILE A 236 -1.95 -6.75 -11.44
C ILE A 236 -2.33 -6.09 -12.75
N VAL A 237 -3.40 -5.28 -12.77
CA VAL A 237 -3.76 -4.48 -13.96
C VAL A 237 -2.62 -3.52 -14.34
N VAL A 238 -1.95 -2.88 -13.37
CA VAL A 238 -0.74 -2.09 -13.63
C VAL A 238 0.35 -2.95 -14.27
N LEU A 239 0.63 -4.13 -13.73
CA LEU A 239 1.63 -5.04 -14.30
C LEU A 239 1.28 -5.44 -15.75
N MET A 240 0.03 -5.78 -16.03
CA MET A 240 -0.43 -6.12 -17.39
C MET A 240 -0.31 -4.91 -18.33
N TYR A 241 -0.64 -3.71 -17.84
CA TYR A 241 -0.49 -2.47 -18.59
C TYR A 241 0.98 -2.17 -18.89
N GLU A 242 1.89 -2.36 -17.94
CA GLU A 242 3.33 -2.15 -18.12
C GLU A 242 3.94 -3.10 -19.16
N LEU A 243 3.50 -4.36 -19.18
CA LEU A 243 4.01 -5.38 -20.10
C LEU A 243 3.39 -5.29 -21.51
N TYR A 244 2.12 -4.91 -21.63
CA TYR A 244 1.34 -5.05 -22.87
C TYR A 244 0.61 -3.79 -23.32
N LYS A 245 1.21 -2.61 -23.09
CA LYS A 245 0.65 -1.27 -23.32
C LYS A 245 -0.33 -1.16 -24.50
N ASP A 246 0.13 -1.45 -25.72
CA ASP A 246 -0.66 -1.24 -26.94
C ASP A 246 -1.96 -2.05 -26.99
N LYS A 247 -1.94 -3.27 -26.44
CA LYS A 247 -3.10 -4.18 -26.44
C LYS A 247 -4.07 -3.90 -25.29
N VAL A 248 -3.57 -3.35 -24.18
CA VAL A 248 -4.35 -3.11 -22.95
C VAL A 248 -4.93 -1.69 -22.90
N LEU A 249 -4.44 -0.77 -23.75
CA LEU A 249 -4.83 0.64 -23.75
C LEU A 249 -6.33 0.86 -23.99
N GLN A 250 -6.93 0.12 -24.93
CA GLN A 250 -8.37 0.22 -25.20
C GLN A 250 -9.22 -0.35 -24.05
N GLU A 251 -8.85 -1.53 -23.53
CA GLU A 251 -9.55 -2.15 -22.40
C GLU A 251 -9.54 -1.23 -21.17
N VAL A 252 -8.40 -0.63 -20.83
CA VAL A 252 -8.29 0.28 -19.68
C VAL A 252 -9.12 1.55 -19.86
N ASN A 253 -9.31 2.03 -21.10
CA ASN A 253 -10.16 3.19 -21.37
C ASN A 253 -11.60 2.95 -20.88
N ASP A 254 -12.15 1.76 -21.17
CA ASP A 254 -13.48 1.33 -20.72
C ASP A 254 -13.58 1.16 -19.20
N TYR A 255 -12.45 0.97 -18.50
CA TYR A 255 -12.43 0.72 -17.05
C TYR A 255 -12.58 2.00 -16.27
N ILE A 256 -12.04 3.11 -16.78
CA ILE A 256 -11.95 4.37 -16.04
C ILE A 256 -13.31 4.81 -15.50
N PRO A 257 -14.42 4.84 -16.27
CA PRO A 257 -15.73 5.24 -15.75
C PRO A 257 -16.25 4.30 -14.65
N ILE A 258 -16.04 2.99 -14.80
CA ILE A 258 -16.49 1.97 -13.85
C ILE A 258 -15.73 2.14 -12.53
N ILE A 259 -14.42 2.31 -12.63
CA ILE A 259 -13.53 2.50 -11.49
C ILE A 259 -13.82 3.82 -10.77
N ILE A 260 -14.09 4.91 -11.51
CA ILE A 260 -14.50 6.18 -10.92
C ILE A 260 -15.82 6.03 -10.16
N LYS A 261 -16.78 5.25 -10.68
CA LYS A 261 -18.00 4.93 -9.94
C LYS A 261 -17.65 4.21 -8.63
N THR A 262 -16.72 3.25 -8.63
CA THR A 262 -16.30 2.52 -7.42
C THR A 262 -15.73 3.41 -6.32
N ILE A 263 -14.88 4.40 -6.64
CA ILE A 263 -14.32 5.31 -5.62
C ILE A 263 -15.36 6.25 -5.00
N THR A 264 -16.51 6.46 -5.66
CA THR A 264 -17.61 7.26 -5.11
C THR A 264 -18.56 6.47 -4.21
N LEU A 265 -18.50 5.13 -4.24
CA LEU A 265 -19.38 4.27 -3.47
C LEU A 265 -19.19 4.51 -1.97
N GLN A 266 -20.31 4.53 -1.25
CA GLN A 266 -20.31 4.71 0.20
C GLN A 266 -21.35 3.79 0.84
N PRO A 267 -21.05 3.26 2.04
CA PRO A 267 -22.08 2.64 2.85
C PRO A 267 -23.13 3.68 3.26
N LEU A 268 -24.40 3.27 3.22
CA LEU A 268 -25.53 4.07 3.69
C LEU A 268 -25.27 4.60 5.11
N LYS A 269 -25.66 5.85 5.37
CA LYS A 269 -25.47 6.51 6.68
C LYS A 269 -26.12 5.69 7.82
N GLN A 270 -27.25 5.05 7.55
CA GLN A 270 -27.97 4.20 8.50
C GLN A 270 -27.13 3.00 8.94
N HIS A 271 -26.48 2.29 8.00
CA HIS A 271 -25.63 1.14 8.32
C HIS A 271 -24.42 1.57 9.15
N ARG A 272 -23.81 2.73 8.86
CA ARG A 272 -22.64 3.23 9.59
C ARG A 272 -22.92 3.62 11.03
N GLN A 273 -24.16 4.03 11.34
CA GLN A 273 -24.59 4.37 12.69
C GLN A 273 -25.01 3.14 13.50
N HIS A 274 -25.21 1.99 12.85
CA HIS A 274 -25.64 0.77 13.52
C HIS A 274 -24.53 0.22 14.44
N PRO A 275 -24.84 -0.20 15.69
CA PRO A 275 -23.85 -0.70 16.63
C PRO A 275 -23.12 -1.96 16.13
N SER A 276 -23.78 -2.79 15.33
CA SER A 276 -23.21 -3.99 14.70
C SER A 276 -22.48 -3.73 13.39
N PHE A 277 -22.18 -2.46 13.05
CA PHE A 277 -21.44 -2.15 11.83
C PHE A 277 -20.04 -2.78 11.87
N ASN A 278 -19.73 -3.60 10.88
CA ASN A 278 -18.43 -4.26 10.80
C ASN A 278 -17.37 -3.26 10.31
N LYS A 279 -16.60 -2.73 11.27
CA LYS A 279 -15.53 -1.76 11.00
C LYS A 279 -14.37 -2.37 10.22
N GLU A 280 -14.11 -3.66 10.34
CA GLU A 280 -13.03 -4.34 9.61
C GLU A 280 -13.37 -4.44 8.12
N VAL A 281 -14.61 -4.85 7.79
CA VAL A 281 -15.13 -4.83 6.41
C VAL A 281 -15.02 -3.44 5.79
N PHE A 282 -15.32 -2.39 6.58
CA PHE A 282 -15.19 -1.02 6.10
C PHE A 282 -13.75 -0.59 5.85
N VAL A 283 -12.80 -1.05 6.68
CA VAL A 283 -11.37 -0.85 6.46
C VAL A 283 -10.94 -1.54 5.17
N ASP A 284 -11.37 -2.79 4.94
CA ASP A 284 -11.04 -3.53 3.71
C ASP A 284 -11.66 -2.86 2.47
N PHE A 285 -12.89 -2.35 2.57
CA PHE A 285 -13.54 -1.61 1.50
C PHE A 285 -12.81 -0.30 1.17
N MET A 286 -12.45 0.48 2.20
CA MET A 286 -11.67 1.70 2.02
C MET A 286 -10.29 1.40 1.41
N GLY A 287 -9.65 0.31 1.84
CA GLY A 287 -8.41 -0.18 1.24
C GLY A 287 -8.57 -0.45 -0.26
N ALA A 288 -9.65 -1.13 -0.65
CA ALA A 288 -9.93 -1.41 -2.06
C ALA A 288 -10.12 -0.12 -2.87
N GLN A 289 -10.87 0.85 -2.34
CA GLN A 289 -11.06 2.16 -2.98
C GLN A 289 -9.74 2.94 -3.12
N ILE A 290 -8.88 2.93 -2.10
CA ILE A 290 -7.60 3.65 -2.11
C ILE A 290 -6.60 3.02 -3.09
N LYS A 291 -6.51 1.67 -3.13
CA LYS A 291 -5.68 0.97 -4.13
C LYS A 291 -6.15 1.23 -5.55
N THR A 292 -7.46 1.23 -5.73
CA THR A 292 -8.12 1.56 -6.99
C THR A 292 -7.85 3.01 -7.41
N LEU A 293 -7.92 3.97 -6.47
CA LEU A 293 -7.54 5.37 -6.72
C LEU A 293 -6.06 5.51 -7.07
N SER A 294 -5.18 4.74 -6.41
CA SER A 294 -3.74 4.73 -6.70
C SER A 294 -3.47 4.27 -8.13
N PHE A 295 -4.22 3.28 -8.62
CA PHE A 295 -4.17 2.87 -10.03
C PHE A 295 -4.64 3.99 -10.97
N LEU A 296 -5.77 4.65 -10.68
CA LEU A 296 -6.20 5.80 -11.48
C LEU A 296 -5.13 6.89 -11.53
N ALA A 297 -4.52 7.20 -10.39
CA ALA A 297 -3.46 8.19 -10.27
C ALA A 297 -2.20 7.83 -11.10
N TYR A 298 -1.91 6.55 -11.29
CA TYR A 298 -0.80 6.08 -12.14
C TYR A 298 -1.09 6.32 -13.63
N ILE A 299 -2.29 6.01 -14.11
CA ILE A 299 -2.66 6.13 -15.54
C ILE A 299 -3.17 7.52 -15.94
N ILE A 300 -3.39 8.42 -14.98
CA ILE A 300 -4.11 9.70 -15.19
C ILE A 300 -3.50 10.58 -16.28
N ARG A 301 -2.17 10.54 -16.44
CA ARG A 301 -1.46 11.35 -17.44
C ARG A 301 -1.69 10.87 -18.86
N VAL A 302 -2.04 9.60 -19.05
CA VAL A 302 -2.27 8.99 -20.37
C VAL A 302 -3.69 9.26 -20.85
N TYR A 303 -4.69 9.21 -19.95
CA TYR A 303 -6.11 9.29 -20.31
C TYR A 303 -6.79 10.61 -19.93
N GLN A 304 -6.10 11.74 -20.08
CA GLN A 304 -6.57 13.05 -19.61
C GLN A 304 -7.97 13.43 -20.11
N GLU A 305 -8.30 13.12 -21.37
CA GLU A 305 -9.61 13.42 -21.95
C GLU A 305 -10.77 12.70 -21.25
N VAL A 306 -10.57 11.41 -20.90
CA VAL A 306 -11.59 10.61 -20.21
C VAL A 306 -11.76 11.09 -18.78
N PHE A 307 -10.66 11.37 -18.08
CA PHE A 307 -10.70 11.92 -16.73
C PHE A 307 -11.34 13.31 -16.68
N GLY A 308 -11.15 14.14 -17.72
CA GLY A 308 -11.82 15.43 -17.84
C GLY A 308 -13.34 15.30 -17.74
N LYS A 309 -13.93 14.32 -18.44
CA LYS A 309 -15.39 14.06 -18.46
C LYS A 309 -15.95 13.59 -17.11
N HIS A 310 -15.17 12.82 -16.35
CA HIS A 310 -15.58 12.22 -15.07
C HIS A 310 -14.94 12.90 -13.84
N SER A 311 -14.32 14.06 -14.02
CA SER A 311 -13.53 14.76 -13.01
C SER A 311 -14.30 15.10 -11.73
N GLN A 312 -15.56 15.52 -11.86
CA GLN A 312 -16.43 15.86 -10.72
C GLN A 312 -16.70 14.65 -9.80
N GLN A 313 -16.99 13.48 -10.38
CA GLN A 313 -17.21 12.26 -9.60
C GLN A 313 -15.94 11.82 -8.88
N MET A 314 -14.79 11.90 -9.56
CA MET A 314 -13.50 11.56 -8.95
C MET A 314 -13.16 12.49 -7.78
N LEU A 315 -13.39 13.80 -7.94
CA LEU A 315 -13.23 14.80 -6.89
C LEU A 315 -14.10 14.48 -5.67
N GLU A 316 -15.38 14.19 -5.88
CA GLU A 316 -16.31 13.81 -4.83
C GLU A 316 -15.84 12.54 -4.09
N GLY A 317 -15.39 11.52 -4.83
CA GLY A 317 -14.84 10.29 -4.28
C GLY A 317 -13.64 10.54 -3.36
N ILE A 318 -12.66 11.35 -3.81
CA ILE A 318 -11.46 11.67 -3.02
C ILE A 318 -11.82 12.42 -1.74
N LEU A 319 -12.67 13.45 -1.83
CA LEU A 319 -13.08 14.23 -0.66
C LEU A 319 -13.88 13.38 0.34
N ASN A 320 -14.75 12.50 -0.15
CA ASN A 320 -15.51 11.60 0.71
C ASN A 320 -14.61 10.56 1.38
N MET A 321 -13.64 9.99 0.65
CA MET A 321 -12.66 9.09 1.26
C MET A 321 -11.81 9.79 2.33
N LEU A 322 -11.41 11.05 2.11
CA LEU A 322 -10.72 11.85 3.12
C LEU A 322 -11.61 12.09 4.36
N LYS A 323 -12.90 12.40 4.19
CA LYS A 323 -13.80 12.60 5.33
C LYS A 323 -14.12 11.31 6.09
N LEU A 324 -14.20 10.17 5.39
CA LEU A 324 -14.68 8.91 5.95
C LEU A 324 -13.58 7.94 6.37
N CYS A 325 -12.32 8.20 6.02
CA CYS A 325 -11.22 7.28 6.32
C CYS A 325 -11.10 7.06 7.85
N PRO A 326 -11.10 5.79 8.32
CA PRO A 326 -11.04 5.46 9.74
C PRO A 326 -9.84 6.08 10.46
N PRO A 327 -10.03 6.72 11.63
CA PRO A 327 -8.94 7.40 12.34
C PRO A 327 -7.86 6.46 12.90
N LYS A 328 -8.22 5.18 13.10
CA LYS A 328 -7.33 4.15 13.68
C LYS A 328 -6.33 3.56 12.69
N VAL A 329 -6.51 3.76 11.38
CA VAL A 329 -5.76 3.05 10.34
C VAL A 329 -4.87 4.03 9.57
N THR A 330 -3.70 4.32 10.16
CA THR A 330 -2.76 5.32 9.62
C THR A 330 -2.25 4.98 8.22
N HIS A 331 -2.04 3.70 7.91
CA HIS A 331 -1.49 3.30 6.61
C HIS A 331 -2.43 3.63 5.44
N LEU A 332 -3.74 3.41 5.58
CA LEU A 332 -4.73 3.76 4.56
C LEU A 332 -4.74 5.27 4.29
N ARG A 333 -4.72 6.07 5.36
CA ARG A 333 -4.65 7.54 5.26
C ARG A 333 -3.40 8.00 4.49
N LYS A 334 -2.25 7.38 4.77
CA LYS A 334 -0.99 7.66 4.08
C LYS A 334 -1.10 7.38 2.59
N GLU A 335 -1.60 6.19 2.22
CA GLU A 335 -1.76 5.81 0.81
C GLU A 335 -2.74 6.73 0.07
N LEU A 336 -3.85 7.11 0.71
CA LEU A 336 -4.81 8.07 0.16
C LEU A 336 -4.17 9.43 -0.13
N LEU A 337 -3.37 9.97 0.81
CA LEU A 337 -2.65 11.23 0.60
C LEU A 337 -1.61 11.13 -0.53
N MET A 338 -0.93 10.00 -0.67
CA MET A 338 0.00 9.76 -1.76
C MET A 338 -0.72 9.72 -3.12
N ALA A 339 -1.85 9.00 -3.21
CA ALA A 339 -2.66 8.96 -4.42
C ALA A 339 -3.20 10.36 -4.78
N ALA A 340 -3.73 11.10 -3.80
CA ALA A 340 -4.20 12.47 -3.98
C ALA A 340 -3.07 13.40 -4.47
N ARG A 341 -1.86 13.29 -3.91
CA ARG A 341 -0.68 14.05 -4.36
C ARG A 341 -0.39 13.86 -5.85
N HIS A 342 -0.44 12.61 -6.33
CA HIS A 342 -0.20 12.31 -7.74
C HIS A 342 -1.28 12.90 -8.65
N ILE A 343 -2.54 12.90 -8.20
CA ILE A 343 -3.66 13.51 -8.95
C ILE A 343 -3.50 15.04 -8.96
N TRP A 344 -3.16 15.67 -7.84
CA TRP A 344 -2.94 17.12 -7.73
C TRP A 344 -1.72 17.62 -8.51
N ALA A 345 -0.78 16.74 -8.86
CA ALA A 345 0.32 17.07 -9.76
C ALA A 345 -0.12 17.24 -11.23
N THR A 346 -1.37 16.96 -11.58
CA THR A 346 -1.93 17.12 -12.93
C THR A 346 -2.75 18.42 -13.06
N GLU A 347 -3.29 18.68 -14.25
CA GLU A 347 -4.16 19.84 -14.49
C GLU A 347 -5.52 19.73 -13.76
N LEU A 348 -5.94 18.52 -13.37
CA LEU A 348 -7.19 18.30 -12.64
C LEU A 348 -7.22 18.97 -11.27
N ARG A 349 -6.07 19.42 -10.74
CA ARG A 349 -5.96 20.23 -9.52
C ARG A 349 -6.85 21.47 -9.53
N LEU A 350 -7.11 22.05 -10.70
CA LEU A 350 -7.95 23.24 -10.83
C LEU A 350 -9.41 22.97 -10.39
N MET A 351 -9.87 21.73 -10.54
CA MET A 351 -11.21 21.31 -10.11
C MET A 351 -11.36 21.28 -8.59
N PHE A 352 -10.26 21.24 -7.84
CA PHE A 352 -10.27 21.23 -6.37
C PHE A 352 -10.35 22.63 -5.76
N VAL A 353 -10.16 23.70 -6.55
CA VAL A 353 -10.17 25.10 -6.07
C VAL A 353 -11.44 25.44 -5.26
N PRO A 354 -12.66 25.07 -5.69
CA PRO A 354 -13.87 25.36 -4.91
C PRO A 354 -13.97 24.64 -3.56
N TYR A 355 -13.15 23.61 -3.34
CA TYR A 355 -13.17 22.76 -2.14
C TYR A 355 -11.93 22.97 -1.25
N MET A 356 -11.13 24.00 -1.52
CA MET A 356 -9.91 24.30 -0.77
C MET A 356 -10.18 24.54 0.71
N GLU A 357 -11.29 25.19 1.06
CA GLU A 357 -11.73 25.34 2.45
C GLU A 357 -11.84 23.99 3.19
N THR A 358 -12.35 22.96 2.52
CA THR A 358 -12.44 21.60 3.10
C THR A 358 -11.07 20.94 3.22
N LEU A 359 -10.15 21.20 2.28
CA LEU A 359 -8.79 20.63 2.31
C LEU A 359 -7.87 21.31 3.34
N PHE A 360 -8.16 22.56 3.70
CA PHE A 360 -7.46 23.28 4.76
C PHE A 360 -7.85 22.83 6.17
N ASP A 361 -8.94 22.07 6.32
CA ASP A 361 -9.31 21.49 7.60
C ASP A 361 -8.34 20.35 7.98
N GLU A 362 -7.55 20.57 9.04
CA GLU A 362 -6.58 19.60 9.57
C GLU A 362 -7.28 18.29 9.97
N GLU A 363 -8.52 18.33 10.49
CA GLU A 363 -9.27 17.11 10.85
C GLU A 363 -9.68 16.31 9.61
N VAL A 364 -10.05 16.99 8.53
CA VAL A 364 -10.40 16.32 7.27
C VAL A 364 -9.17 15.77 6.57
N LEU A 365 -8.02 16.46 6.63
CA LEU A 365 -6.80 16.02 5.93
C LEU A 365 -6.07 14.90 6.69
N LEU A 366 -5.81 15.10 7.98
CA LEU A 366 -5.03 14.19 8.84
C LEU A 366 -5.90 13.17 9.58
N GLY A 367 -7.17 13.49 9.84
CA GLY A 367 -8.04 12.68 10.69
C GLY A 367 -7.85 12.95 12.18
N GLN A 368 -8.75 12.39 12.99
CA GLN A 368 -8.80 12.59 14.46
C GLN A 368 -7.88 11.65 15.25
N GLY A 369 -7.12 10.77 14.59
CA GLY A 369 -6.26 9.80 15.26
C GLY A 369 -4.91 10.41 15.63
N TRP A 370 -4.52 10.36 16.91
CA TRP A 370 -3.26 10.93 17.41
C TRP A 370 -2.01 10.42 16.66
N THR A 371 -1.87 9.10 16.52
CA THR A 371 -0.74 8.49 15.79
C THR A 371 -0.72 8.90 14.32
N THR A 372 -1.89 8.99 13.70
CA THR A 372 -2.04 9.42 12.30
C THR A 372 -1.64 10.89 12.15
N TYR A 373 -2.08 11.74 13.07
CA TYR A 373 -1.73 13.15 13.11
C TYR A 373 -0.22 13.35 13.24
N GLU A 374 0.43 12.76 14.25
CA GLU A 374 1.87 12.95 14.46
C GLU A 374 2.74 12.42 13.30
N SER A 375 2.40 11.25 12.75
CA SER A 375 3.21 10.61 11.70
C SER A 375 3.00 11.21 10.30
N LEU A 376 1.80 11.67 9.96
CA LEU A 376 1.46 12.10 8.60
C LEU A 376 1.55 13.60 8.38
N ARG A 377 1.68 14.42 9.44
CA ARG A 377 1.85 15.89 9.34
C ARG A 377 2.88 16.33 8.28
N PRO A 378 4.11 15.78 8.23
CA PRO A 378 5.08 16.19 7.21
C PRO A 378 4.61 15.92 5.78
N LEU A 379 4.00 14.75 5.52
CA LEU A 379 3.48 14.38 4.20
C LEU A 379 2.28 15.25 3.81
N ALA A 380 1.33 15.43 4.72
CA ALA A 380 0.11 16.19 4.48
C ALA A 380 0.43 17.67 4.19
N TYR A 381 1.27 18.31 5.01
CA TYR A 381 1.64 19.71 4.82
C TYR A 381 2.50 19.92 3.58
N SER A 382 3.43 19.00 3.27
CA SER A 382 4.17 19.08 2.00
C SER A 382 3.24 18.97 0.79
N THR A 383 2.27 18.04 0.84
CA THR A 383 1.33 17.82 -0.25
C THR A 383 0.37 19.00 -0.43
N LEU A 384 -0.14 19.54 0.68
CA LEU A 384 -1.01 20.72 0.69
C LEU A 384 -0.24 21.97 0.22
N ALA A 385 1.03 22.12 0.63
CA ALA A 385 1.88 23.22 0.17
C ALA A 385 2.09 23.18 -1.35
N ASP A 386 2.38 21.99 -1.89
CA ASP A 386 2.50 21.78 -3.34
C ASP A 386 1.19 22.17 -4.04
N LEU A 387 0.02 21.70 -3.57
CA LEU A 387 -1.27 22.04 -4.17
C LEU A 387 -1.50 23.56 -4.17
N VAL A 388 -1.39 24.20 -3.00
CA VAL A 388 -1.60 25.65 -2.84
C VAL A 388 -0.65 26.43 -3.74
N HIS A 389 0.63 26.04 -3.81
CA HIS A 389 1.59 26.67 -4.70
C HIS A 389 1.11 26.65 -6.16
N HIS A 390 0.62 25.51 -6.65
CA HIS A 390 0.21 25.38 -8.05
C HIS A 390 -1.12 26.06 -8.37
N VAL A 391 -2.03 26.22 -7.40
CA VAL A 391 -3.35 26.86 -7.62
C VAL A 391 -3.44 28.30 -7.13
N ARG A 392 -2.38 28.85 -6.51
CA ARG A 392 -2.35 30.16 -5.83
C ARG A 392 -2.98 31.33 -6.58
N GLN A 393 -2.84 31.38 -7.90
CA GLN A 393 -3.35 32.47 -8.74
C GLN A 393 -4.88 32.46 -8.88
N GLN A 394 -5.51 31.32 -8.61
CA GLN A 394 -6.96 31.10 -8.75
C GLN A 394 -7.68 31.03 -7.40
N LEU A 395 -6.94 31.11 -6.29
CA LEU A 395 -7.52 31.07 -4.95
C LEU A 395 -8.24 32.38 -4.60
N PRO A 396 -9.43 32.31 -4.00
CA PRO A 396 -10.09 33.48 -3.43
C PRO A 396 -9.36 33.97 -2.18
N MET A 397 -9.58 35.24 -1.80
CA MET A 397 -8.90 35.85 -0.65
C MET A 397 -9.17 35.11 0.68
N SER A 398 -10.38 34.57 0.88
CA SER A 398 -10.73 33.76 2.05
C SER A 398 -9.81 32.54 2.23
N ASP A 399 -9.47 31.89 1.12
CA ASP A 399 -8.63 30.70 1.11
C ASP A 399 -7.15 31.05 1.26
N LEU A 400 -6.72 32.20 0.71
CA LEU A 400 -5.38 32.74 0.94
C LEU A 400 -5.14 33.06 2.42
N VAL A 401 -6.11 33.65 3.11
CA VAL A 401 -6.02 33.95 4.55
C VAL A 401 -5.83 32.65 5.35
N LYS A 402 -6.62 31.61 5.07
CA LYS A 402 -6.51 30.31 5.74
C LYS A 402 -5.17 29.62 5.44
N ALA A 403 -4.73 29.65 4.19
CA ALA A 403 -3.43 29.11 3.80
C ALA A 403 -2.31 29.79 4.59
N VAL A 404 -2.28 31.12 4.62
CA VAL A 404 -1.27 31.89 5.36
C VAL A 404 -1.32 31.54 6.85
N HIS A 405 -2.49 31.41 7.45
CA HIS A 405 -2.63 31.04 8.86
C HIS A 405 -2.00 29.66 9.17
N ILE A 406 -2.35 28.64 8.38
CA ILE A 406 -1.85 27.26 8.56
C ILE A 406 -0.32 27.21 8.37
N PHE A 407 0.19 27.78 7.29
CA PHE A 407 1.63 27.74 7.03
C PHE A 407 2.43 28.61 8.00
N SER A 408 1.84 29.69 8.55
CA SER A 408 2.46 30.47 9.63
C SER A 408 2.57 29.66 10.93
N LYS A 409 1.52 28.90 11.29
CA LYS A 409 1.56 27.95 12.42
C LYS A 409 2.66 26.90 12.21
N ASN A 410 2.77 26.36 11.01
CA ASN A 410 3.79 25.35 10.67
C ASN A 410 5.23 25.88 10.77
N VAL A 411 5.48 27.16 10.46
CA VAL A 411 6.83 27.78 10.61
C VAL A 411 7.27 27.83 12.07
N HIS A 412 6.34 28.06 12.99
CA HIS A 412 6.61 28.15 14.42
C HIS A 412 6.52 26.81 15.16
N ASP A 413 6.03 25.75 14.51
CA ASP A 413 5.90 24.43 15.13
C ASP A 413 7.24 23.68 15.14
N ASP A 414 7.85 23.61 16.32
CA ASP A 414 9.13 22.92 16.55
C ASP A 414 9.01 21.38 16.54
N THR A 415 7.79 20.84 16.56
CA THR A 415 7.58 19.38 16.42
C THR A 415 7.69 18.91 14.97
N LEU A 416 7.57 19.82 14.00
CA LEU A 416 7.75 19.53 12.59
C LEU A 416 9.24 19.52 12.19
N PRO A 417 9.63 18.74 11.17
CA PRO A 417 10.97 18.81 10.60
C PRO A 417 11.29 20.20 10.01
N THR A 418 12.54 20.64 10.15
CA THR A 418 13.03 21.93 9.63
C THR A 418 12.83 22.08 8.11
N SER A 419 12.83 20.96 7.37
CA SER A 419 12.52 20.94 5.93
C SER A 419 11.09 21.40 5.64
N ILE A 420 10.10 21.00 6.45
CA ILE A 420 8.69 21.42 6.31
C ILE A 420 8.52 22.89 6.71
N GLN A 421 9.23 23.34 7.74
CA GLN A 421 9.26 24.76 8.11
C GLN A 421 9.80 25.61 6.95
N THR A 422 10.88 25.14 6.29
CA THR A 422 11.48 25.81 5.12
C THR A 422 10.51 25.86 3.94
N ILE A 423 9.81 24.76 3.64
CA ILE A 423 8.78 24.71 2.58
C ILE A 423 7.65 25.71 2.89
N SER A 424 7.23 25.77 4.16
CA SER A 424 6.19 26.71 4.61
C SER A 424 6.63 28.16 4.43
N CYS A 425 7.88 28.51 4.77
CA CYS A 425 8.44 29.84 4.49
C CYS A 425 8.43 30.17 2.99
N LYS A 426 8.93 29.26 2.14
CA LYS A 426 8.94 29.44 0.69
C LYS A 426 7.54 29.65 0.13
N LEU A 427 6.56 28.90 0.62
CA LEU A 427 5.18 29.05 0.18
C LEU A 427 4.62 30.41 0.57
N LEU A 428 4.79 30.82 1.83
CA LEU A 428 4.37 32.15 2.30
C LEU A 428 4.95 33.25 1.41
N LEU A 429 6.25 33.22 1.11
CA LEU A 429 6.87 34.20 0.20
C LEU A 429 6.22 34.20 -1.20
N ASN A 430 5.93 33.02 -1.75
CA ASN A 430 5.25 32.90 -3.06
C ASN A 430 3.79 33.39 -3.05
N LEU A 431 3.13 33.44 -1.88
CA LEU A 431 1.76 33.94 -1.75
C LEU A 431 1.70 35.47 -1.71
N VAL A 432 2.80 36.16 -1.39
CA VAL A 432 2.86 37.64 -1.31
C VAL A 432 2.36 38.29 -2.61
N ASP A 433 2.89 37.86 -3.76
CA ASP A 433 2.47 38.39 -5.06
C ASP A 433 1.00 38.09 -5.36
N CYS A 434 0.50 36.93 -4.93
CA CYS A 434 -0.89 36.54 -5.17
C CYS A 434 -1.86 37.36 -4.33
N ILE A 435 -1.52 37.61 -3.06
CA ILE A 435 -2.28 38.47 -2.16
C ILE A 435 -2.32 39.90 -2.72
N ARG A 436 -1.17 40.43 -3.17
CA ARG A 436 -1.09 41.76 -3.79
C ARG A 436 -2.02 41.86 -5.00
N LEU A 437 -1.94 40.90 -5.93
CA LEU A 437 -2.76 40.90 -7.14
C LEU A 437 -4.26 40.78 -6.83
N GLN A 438 -4.67 39.97 -5.85
CA GLN A 438 -6.08 39.89 -5.46
C GLN A 438 -6.56 41.16 -4.76
N SER A 439 -5.70 41.81 -3.97
CA SER A 439 -6.00 43.06 -3.28
C SER A 439 -6.17 44.24 -4.24
N GLU A 440 -5.44 44.23 -5.36
CA GLU A 440 -5.58 45.24 -6.43
C GLU A 440 -6.86 45.04 -7.26
N LYS A 441 -7.38 43.82 -7.35
CA LYS A 441 -8.60 43.51 -8.10
C LYS A 441 -9.88 43.96 -7.39
N ASP A 442 -9.92 43.86 -6.07
CA ASP A 442 -11.08 44.24 -5.25
C ASP A 442 -10.69 45.22 -4.13
N PRO A 443 -11.07 46.52 -4.25
CA PRO A 443 -10.78 47.53 -3.25
C PRO A 443 -11.33 47.19 -1.85
N ALA A 444 -12.40 46.40 -1.74
CA ALA A 444 -12.96 45.98 -0.45
C ALA A 444 -12.04 45.01 0.30
N GLN A 445 -11.17 44.28 -0.43
CA GLN A 445 -10.24 43.30 0.14
C GLN A 445 -8.83 43.86 0.32
N ALA A 446 -8.57 45.10 -0.12
CA ALA A 446 -7.26 45.73 -0.04
C ALA A 446 -6.74 45.85 1.41
N GLN A 447 -7.61 46.23 2.35
CA GLN A 447 -7.26 46.29 3.77
C GLN A 447 -6.87 44.91 4.31
N THR A 448 -7.66 43.88 4.00
CA THR A 448 -7.40 42.51 4.43
C THR A 448 -6.08 41.99 3.87
N GLY A 449 -5.76 42.29 2.62
CA GLY A 449 -4.48 41.94 2.02
C GLY A 449 -3.30 42.60 2.71
N GLN A 450 -3.41 43.90 3.01
CA GLN A 450 -2.38 44.64 3.74
C GLN A 450 -2.14 44.05 5.14
N ASP A 451 -3.22 43.79 5.89
CA ASP A 451 -3.14 43.20 7.23
C ASP A 451 -2.48 41.81 7.19
N LEU A 452 -2.81 41.02 6.16
CA LEU A 452 -2.24 39.68 5.95
C LEU A 452 -0.74 39.74 5.67
N LEU A 453 -0.29 40.67 4.82
CA LEU A 453 1.14 40.86 4.53
C LEU A 453 1.93 41.31 5.77
N MET A 454 1.35 42.22 6.58
CA MET A 454 1.95 42.63 7.85
C MET A 454 2.06 41.46 8.82
N ARG A 455 1.03 40.60 8.88
CA ARG A 455 1.05 39.40 9.71
C ARG A 455 2.12 38.40 9.27
N MET A 456 2.30 38.22 7.96
CA MET A 456 3.37 37.35 7.43
C MET A 456 4.76 37.88 7.79
N LEU A 457 4.98 39.20 7.73
CA LEU A 457 6.24 39.80 8.17
C LEU A 457 6.50 39.55 9.66
N GLU A 458 5.47 39.70 10.50
CA GLU A 458 5.55 39.43 11.94
C GLU A 458 5.95 37.97 12.23
N VAL A 459 5.37 37.00 11.49
CA VAL A 459 5.70 35.57 11.59
C VAL A 459 7.19 35.32 11.32
N PHE A 460 7.75 35.91 10.26
CA PHE A 460 9.18 35.75 9.96
C PHE A 460 10.07 36.38 11.04
N VAL A 461 9.76 37.60 11.49
CA VAL A 461 10.50 38.28 12.56
C VAL A 461 10.48 37.46 13.85
N MET A 462 9.33 36.90 14.20
CA MET A 462 9.19 36.04 15.36
C MET A 462 10.00 34.75 15.22
N LYS A 463 10.07 34.15 14.02
CA LYS A 463 10.88 32.93 13.81
C LYS A 463 12.38 33.24 13.94
N PHE A 464 12.86 34.36 13.39
CA PHE A 464 14.25 34.80 13.60
C PHE A 464 14.55 35.02 15.08
N LYS A 465 13.63 35.64 15.83
CA LYS A 465 13.75 35.81 17.28
C LYS A 465 13.85 34.47 18.02
N THR A 466 13.02 33.48 17.66
CA THR A 466 13.07 32.13 18.24
C THR A 466 14.39 31.43 17.93
N ILE A 467 14.88 31.50 16.69
CA ILE A 467 16.17 30.93 16.30
C ILE A 467 17.33 31.58 17.07
N ALA A 468 17.35 32.91 17.14
CA ALA A 468 18.40 33.65 17.84
C ALA A 468 18.41 33.38 19.35
N LYS A 469 17.24 33.28 19.99
CA LYS A 469 17.13 33.13 21.45
C LYS A 469 17.20 31.69 21.95
N LEU A 470 16.63 30.73 21.21
CA LEU A 470 16.50 29.34 21.67
C LEU A 470 17.48 28.41 20.95
N HIS A 471 17.52 28.44 19.62
CA HIS A 471 18.32 27.47 18.86
C HIS A 471 19.81 27.81 18.82
N LEU A 472 20.16 29.10 18.66
CA LEU A 472 21.56 29.52 18.55
C LEU A 472 22.40 29.19 19.80
N PRO A 473 21.94 29.44 21.05
CA PRO A 473 22.69 29.04 22.24
C PRO A 473 22.88 27.52 22.36
N ILE A 474 21.87 26.73 21.99
CA ILE A 474 21.93 25.26 22.02
C ILE A 474 22.94 24.76 20.98
N LEU A 475 22.95 25.33 19.77
CA LEU A 475 23.90 24.97 18.72
C LEU A 475 25.34 25.34 19.10
N ILE A 476 25.55 26.51 19.71
CA ILE A 476 26.87 26.92 20.24
C ILE A 476 27.33 25.97 21.34
N ALA A 477 26.44 25.57 22.25
CA ALA A 477 26.77 24.61 23.31
C ALA A 477 27.11 23.22 22.75
N LYS A 478 26.37 22.75 21.74
CA LYS A 478 26.67 21.49 21.02
C LYS A 478 28.01 21.55 20.28
N SER A 479 28.33 22.68 19.63
CA SER A 479 29.62 22.90 18.97
C SER A 479 30.78 22.85 19.97
N LYS A 480 30.65 23.54 21.10
CA LYS A 480 31.65 23.51 22.18
C LYS A 480 31.83 22.12 22.79
N GLN A 481 30.75 21.33 22.91
CA GLN A 481 30.83 19.94 23.38
C GLN A 481 31.47 18.98 22.35
N ALA A 482 31.31 19.25 21.05
CA ALA A 482 32.00 18.52 19.98
C ALA A 482 33.50 18.82 19.94
N GLU A 483 33.89 20.07 20.20
CA GLU A 483 35.30 20.46 20.36
C GLU A 483 35.97 19.76 21.56
N ILE A 484 35.26 19.55 22.67
CA ILE A 484 35.81 18.90 23.88
C ILE A 484 35.98 17.37 23.70
N LYS A 485 35.27 16.73 22.76
CA LYS A 485 35.35 15.28 22.50
C LYS A 485 36.44 14.87 21.49
N THR A 486 37.26 15.81 21.03
CA THR A 486 38.37 15.50 20.10
C THR A 486 39.71 15.74 20.81
N PRO A 487 40.38 14.72 21.39
CA PRO A 487 41.77 14.88 21.79
C PRO A 487 42.67 14.68 20.56
N ALA A 488 43.37 15.76 20.20
CA ALA A 488 44.63 15.84 19.46
C ALA A 488 44.85 14.90 18.25
N ALA A 489 44.72 15.46 17.04
CA ALA A 489 45.60 15.10 15.93
C ALA A 489 46.24 16.38 15.36
N VAL A 490 47.54 16.27 15.13
CA VAL A 490 48.58 17.29 14.95
C VAL A 490 48.37 18.15 13.69
N PRO A 491 48.73 19.44 13.67
CA PRO A 491 48.63 20.30 12.49
C PRO A 491 49.75 19.99 11.49
N ASN A 492 49.42 19.89 10.20
CA ASN A 492 50.39 20.10 9.12
C ASN A 492 49.84 21.12 8.12
N LEU A 493 50.46 22.30 8.15
CA LEU A 493 50.43 23.33 7.12
C LEU A 493 51.29 22.88 5.93
N VAL A 494 50.81 22.99 4.69
CA VAL A 494 51.53 23.70 3.60
C VAL A 494 50.51 24.24 2.60
N ALA A 495 50.69 25.53 2.27
CA ALA A 495 49.89 26.38 1.41
C ALA A 495 50.10 26.11 -0.10
N ALA A 496 49.05 26.32 -0.91
CA ALA A 496 48.90 27.39 -1.92
C ALA A 496 49.45 27.11 -3.34
N ALA A 497 48.58 27.27 -4.35
CA ALA A 497 48.87 28.05 -5.56
C ALA A 497 47.57 28.34 -6.35
N ALA A 498 47.46 29.59 -6.78
CA ALA A 498 46.41 30.17 -7.62
C ALA A 498 46.44 29.65 -9.07
N GLY A 499 45.31 29.75 -9.77
CA GLY A 499 45.25 29.57 -11.22
C GLY A 499 43.89 30.00 -11.78
N ALA A 500 43.93 30.96 -12.69
CA ALA A 500 42.81 31.71 -13.25
C ALA A 500 41.87 30.92 -14.19
N VAL A 501 40.70 31.52 -14.41
CA VAL A 501 39.62 31.21 -15.38
C VAL A 501 40.16 31.05 -16.83
N PRO A 502 39.47 30.34 -17.75
CA PRO A 502 38.47 31.04 -18.56
C PRO A 502 37.20 30.24 -18.91
N VAL A 503 36.15 31.03 -19.10
CA VAL A 503 34.84 30.72 -19.70
C VAL A 503 34.99 30.23 -21.14
N LYS A 504 34.20 29.20 -21.53
CA LYS A 504 33.72 29.01 -22.91
C LYS A 504 32.25 28.57 -22.91
N LYS A 505 31.45 29.28 -23.72
CA LYS A 505 30.10 28.95 -24.18
C LYS A 505 30.20 27.93 -25.32
N GLU A 506 29.21 27.05 -25.45
CA GLU A 506 28.53 26.73 -26.73
C GLU A 506 27.25 25.93 -26.52
N ASP A 507 26.31 26.14 -27.45
CA ASP A 507 24.89 25.79 -27.50
C ASP A 507 24.58 24.31 -27.79
N GLY A 508 23.31 23.92 -27.55
CA GLY A 508 22.56 23.12 -28.54
C GLY A 508 22.15 21.68 -28.19
N GLU A 509 20.83 21.47 -28.17
CA GLU A 509 20.07 20.28 -28.60
C GLU A 509 19.63 19.14 -27.64
N THR A 510 18.30 19.05 -27.55
CA THR A 510 17.40 17.87 -27.56
C THR A 510 17.30 16.93 -26.36
N LEU A 511 16.08 16.88 -25.83
CA LEU A 511 15.56 15.92 -24.84
C LEU A 511 15.40 14.52 -25.45
N PRO A 512 15.80 13.46 -24.73
CA PRO A 512 15.14 12.16 -24.83
C PRO A 512 14.32 11.86 -23.58
N ILE A 513 13.11 11.35 -23.85
CA ILE A 513 12.14 10.78 -22.93
C ILE A 513 12.82 9.68 -22.08
N ALA A 514 12.92 9.89 -20.76
CA ALA A 514 13.43 8.90 -19.82
C ALA A 514 12.29 8.16 -19.11
N THR A 515 12.14 6.90 -19.51
CA THR A 515 11.40 5.81 -18.89
C THR A 515 11.79 5.68 -17.40
N LEU A 516 10.85 5.91 -16.47
CA LEU A 516 11.06 5.60 -15.06
C LEU A 516 10.69 4.14 -14.80
N ALA A 517 11.70 3.29 -14.74
CA ALA A 517 11.62 1.94 -14.22
C ALA A 517 11.54 1.98 -12.68
N ILE A 518 10.64 1.16 -12.13
CA ILE A 518 10.57 0.82 -10.72
C ILE A 518 11.83 0.00 -10.40
N GLY A 519 12.74 0.57 -9.61
CA GLY A 519 13.97 -0.07 -9.17
C GLY A 519 14.19 0.21 -7.68
N ASP A 520 14.30 -0.86 -6.91
CA ASP A 520 14.52 -0.88 -5.46
C ASP A 520 15.64 0.05 -5.02
N ALA A 521 15.31 1.00 -4.14
CA ALA A 521 16.30 1.77 -3.42
C ALA A 521 16.87 0.91 -2.29
N ILE A 522 18.10 0.45 -2.50
CA ILE A 522 19.00 -0.13 -1.52
C ILE A 522 19.05 0.77 -0.27
N GLN A 523 18.60 0.22 0.86
CA GLN A 523 18.80 0.79 2.19
C GLN A 523 20.29 0.74 2.58
N PRO A 524 20.86 1.78 3.21
CA PRO A 524 22.13 1.62 3.93
C PRO A 524 21.88 0.89 5.26
N LYS A 525 22.71 -0.13 5.52
CA LYS A 525 22.80 -0.92 6.76
C LYS A 525 22.71 -0.03 8.02
N PRO A 526 21.96 -0.43 9.07
CA PRO A 526 22.07 0.18 10.38
C PRO A 526 23.29 -0.37 11.13
N GLU A 527 24.21 0.51 11.53
CA GLU A 527 25.22 0.19 12.53
C GLU A 527 24.55 0.02 13.91
N GLU A 528 24.82 -1.11 14.56
CA GLU A 528 24.42 -1.40 15.93
C GLU A 528 25.04 -0.39 16.91
N LYS A 529 24.19 0.26 17.72
CA LYS A 529 24.57 0.87 19.00
C LYS A 529 23.70 0.27 20.10
N GLU A 530 24.36 -0.26 21.11
CA GLU A 530 23.80 -0.90 22.30
C GLU A 530 22.76 -0.05 23.06
N PRO A 531 21.85 -0.69 23.82
CA PRO A 531 20.61 -0.08 24.30
C PRO A 531 20.82 0.70 25.61
N SER A 532 20.54 2.01 25.59
CA SER A 532 20.35 2.77 26.84
C SER A 532 18.90 2.63 27.32
N LYS A 533 18.79 2.04 28.52
CA LYS A 533 17.57 1.69 29.27
C LYS A 533 16.40 2.68 29.13
N CYS A 534 15.23 2.15 28.76
CA CYS A 534 13.93 2.80 28.82
C CYS A 534 13.64 3.36 30.23
N ARG A 535 13.43 4.67 30.34
CA ARG A 535 12.66 5.29 31.44
C ARG A 535 11.33 5.77 30.88
N PHE A 536 10.25 5.17 31.37
CA PHE A 536 8.89 5.67 31.19
C PHE A 536 8.78 7.07 31.79
N GLY A 537 8.34 8.07 31.01
CA GLY A 537 8.03 9.41 31.49
C GLY A 537 8.46 10.53 30.53
N PHE A 538 7.48 11.12 29.85
CA PHE A 538 7.53 12.32 28.98
C PHE A 538 8.54 12.33 27.81
N PRO A 539 8.13 12.76 26.59
CA PRO A 539 9.08 12.92 25.50
C PRO A 539 10.10 14.01 25.89
N PRO A 540 11.40 13.84 25.62
CA PRO A 540 12.37 14.87 25.94
C PRO A 540 12.08 16.12 25.10
N LEU A 541 11.87 17.25 25.78
CA LEU A 541 11.79 18.62 25.24
C LEU A 541 13.14 19.09 24.63
N GLN A 542 14.00 18.18 24.16
CA GLN A 542 15.21 18.55 23.45
C GLN A 542 14.93 18.53 21.94
N PRO A 543 15.09 19.66 21.23
CA PRO A 543 14.91 19.67 19.80
C PRO A 543 16.12 18.96 19.15
N THR A 544 15.98 17.67 18.94
CA THR A 544 16.93 16.81 18.23
C THR A 544 16.91 17.06 16.71
N ASN A 545 15.98 17.89 16.21
CA ASN A 545 15.73 18.14 14.78
C ASN A 545 16.54 19.28 14.13
N TYR A 546 17.37 20.02 14.87
CA TYR A 546 18.12 21.14 14.31
C TYR A 546 19.61 20.79 14.16
N ASN A 547 20.02 20.52 12.92
CA ASN A 547 21.43 20.54 12.51
C ASN A 547 21.80 21.96 12.04
N VAL A 548 23.08 22.35 12.14
CA VAL A 548 23.54 23.70 11.75
C VAL A 548 23.17 24.02 10.30
N SER A 549 23.33 23.03 9.40
CA SER A 549 22.96 23.15 7.98
C SER A 549 21.48 23.48 7.74
N ASP A 550 20.59 22.88 8.53
CA ASP A 550 19.15 23.04 8.37
C ASP A 550 18.69 24.42 8.87
N CYS A 551 19.22 24.87 10.02
CA CYS A 551 19.01 26.24 10.51
C CYS A 551 19.54 27.28 9.53
N CYS A 552 20.74 27.07 8.97
CA CYS A 552 21.29 27.98 7.97
C CYS A 552 20.43 28.05 6.70
N SER A 553 19.90 26.92 6.24
CA SER A 553 19.01 26.87 5.07
C SER A 553 17.68 27.58 5.33
N LEU A 554 17.15 27.44 6.55
CA LEU A 554 15.93 28.11 6.97
C LEU A 554 16.11 29.63 7.10
N VAL A 555 17.24 30.10 7.62
CA VAL A 555 17.57 31.54 7.74
C VAL A 555 17.85 32.18 6.38
N LYS A 556 18.39 31.41 5.43
CA LYS A 556 18.67 31.86 4.05
C LYS A 556 17.40 32.02 3.21
N THR A 557 16.37 31.23 3.52
CA THR A 557 15.06 31.27 2.87
C THR A 557 14.29 32.46 3.40
#